data_AF-A0A355KVQ8-F1
#
_entry.id   AF-A0A355KVQ8-F1
#
_cell.length_a   1.000
_cell.length_b   1.000
_cell.length_c   1.000
_cell.angle_alpha   90.00
_cell.angle_beta   90.00
_cell.angle_gamma   90.00
#
_symmetry.space_group_name_H-M   'P 1'
#
loop_
_entity.id
_entity.type
_entity.pdbx_description
1 polymer ?
#
loop_
_entity_poly.entity_id
_entity_poly.type
_entity_poly.pdbx_seq_one_letter_code
_entity_poly.pdbx_strand_id
1 'polypeptide(L)' 'CDGIEACRAALMKKSRGLLKENFIEGMACSGGCIGGAGCLTHGERNKAEVDKYGKEAYEKTITDAISMLK' A
#
# COMPACT_ATOMS: atom_id res chain seq x y z
N CYS A 1 6.20 2.09 3.26
CA CYS A 1 6.20 3.24 4.18
C CYS A 1 4.78 3.79 4.29
N ASP A 2 4.32 4.12 5.50
CA ASP A 2 2.95 4.63 5.73
C ASP A 2 3.02 6.01 6.38
N GLY A 3 2.51 7.02 5.68
CA GLY A 3 2.66 8.43 6.06
C GLY A 3 3.93 9.11 5.55
N ILE A 4 3.85 10.42 5.38
CA ILE A 4 4.92 11.26 4.80
C ILE A 4 6.23 11.22 5.60
N GLU A 5 6.15 11.16 6.93
CA GLU A 5 7.33 11.12 7.80
C GLU A 5 8.13 9.82 7.64
N ALA A 6 7.44 8.69 7.51
CA ALA A 6 8.07 7.40 7.24
C ALA A 6 8.72 7.37 5.85
N CYS A 7 8.06 7.95 4.85
CA CYS A 7 8.61 8.08 3.50
C CYS A 7 9.89 8.94 3.50
N ARG A 8 9.86 10.08 4.19
CA ARG A 8 11.02 10.97 4.33
C ARG A 8 12.20 10.26 5.00
N ALA A 9 11.95 9.53 6.09
CA ALA A 9 12.99 8.77 6.77
C ALA A 9 13.60 7.67 5.87
N ALA A 10 12.77 6.96 5.10
CA ALA A 10 13.25 5.94 4.16
C ALA A 10 14.11 6.56 3.04
N LEU A 11 13.68 7.68 2.46
CA LEU A 11 14.45 8.40 1.44
C LEU A 11 15.77 8.94 1.98
N MET A 12 15.80 9.48 3.20
CA MET A 12 17.04 9.92 3.86
C MET A 12 18.01 8.76 4.12
N LYS A 13 17.50 7.59 4.51
CA LYS A 13 18.35 6.39 4.66
C LYS A 13 18.90 5.94 3.31
N LYS A 14 18.08 5.96 2.24
CA LYS A 14 18.53 5.62 0.89
C LYS A 14 19.60 6.57 0.38
N SER A 15 19.41 7.88 0.55
CA SER A 15 20.36 8.90 0.08
C SER A 15 21.72 8.80 0.76
N ARG A 16 21.78 8.18 1.95
CA ARG A 16 23.02 7.90 2.71
C ARG A 16 23.58 6.50 2.47
N GLY A 17 23.01 5.72 1.55
CA GLY A 17 23.45 4.36 1.25
C GLY A 17 23.21 3.37 2.40
N LEU A 18 22.31 3.68 3.34
CA LEU A 18 22.04 2.84 4.52
C LEU A 18 21.02 1.73 4.26
N LEU A 19 20.30 1.79 3.12
CA LEU A 19 19.33 0.78 2.72
C LEU A 19 19.96 -0.20 1.72
N LYS A 20 19.82 -1.50 1.99
CA LYS A 20 20.25 -2.60 1.11
C LYS A 20 19.21 -2.89 0.02
N GLU A 21 17.98 -2.42 0.23
CA GLU A 21 16.83 -2.65 -0.61
C GLU A 21 16.94 -1.85 -1.92
N ASN A 22 16.40 -2.46 -2.98
CA ASN A 22 16.37 -1.91 -4.34
C ASN A 22 15.01 -1.28 -4.72
N PHE A 23 13.98 -1.49 -3.90
CA PHE A 23 12.63 -0.98 -4.11
C PHE A 23 12.12 -0.31 -2.83
N ILE A 24 11.54 0.88 -2.97
CA ILE A 24 10.96 1.65 -1.87
C ILE A 24 9.55 2.05 -2.28
N GLU A 25 8.56 1.53 -1.57
CA GLU A 25 7.16 1.95 -1.70
C GLU A 25 6.77 2.82 -0.49
N GLY A 26 6.10 3.94 -0.75
CA GLY A 26 5.67 4.86 0.28
C GLY A 26 4.40 5.61 -0.08
N MET A 27 3.54 5.80 0.92
CA MET A 27 2.28 6.53 0.79
C MET A 27 2.33 7.78 1.67
N ALA A 28 1.89 8.93 1.13
CA ALA A 28 1.89 10.19 1.87
C ALA A 28 0.85 10.21 3.00
N CYS A 29 -0.31 9.60 2.75
CA CYS A 29 -1.38 9.46 3.73
C CYS A 29 -1.18 8.19 4.56
N SER A 30 -1.50 8.28 5.85
CA SER A 30 -1.55 7.11 6.74
C SER A 30 -2.72 6.20 6.34
N GLY A 31 -2.49 4.90 6.27
CA GLY A 31 -3.48 3.93 5.78
C GLY A 31 -3.67 3.95 4.25
N GLY A 32 -2.74 4.57 3.52
CA GLY A 32 -2.76 4.64 2.06
C GLY A 32 -3.82 5.56 1.47
N CYS A 33 -4.10 5.40 0.18
CA CYS A 33 -4.99 6.30 -0.57
C CYS A 33 -6.40 6.44 0.04
N ILE A 34 -6.89 5.38 0.69
CA ILE A 34 -8.21 5.35 1.36
C ILE A 34 -8.25 6.27 2.59
N GLY A 35 -7.11 6.48 3.25
CA GLY A 35 -6.97 7.35 4.42
C GLY A 35 -6.66 8.82 4.10
N GLY A 36 -6.78 9.23 2.83
CA GLY A 36 -6.46 10.59 2.41
C GLY A 36 -7.43 11.67 2.91
N ALA A 37 -7.00 12.93 2.89
CA ALA A 37 -7.80 14.08 3.36
C ALA A 37 -9.11 14.30 2.57
N GLY A 38 -9.23 13.74 1.37
CA GLY A 38 -10.47 13.73 0.58
C GLY A 38 -11.43 12.60 0.95
N CYS A 39 -11.14 11.80 1.97
CA CYS A 39 -12.02 10.73 2.42
C CYS A 39 -13.29 11.33 3.05
N LEU A 40 -14.43 11.14 2.40
CA LEU A 40 -15.72 11.70 2.80
C LEU A 40 -16.37 10.92 3.98
N THR A 41 -15.77 9.82 4.41
CA THR A 41 -16.34 8.90 5.40
C THR A 41 -15.29 8.49 6.44
N HIS A 42 -15.63 7.56 7.34
CA HIS A 42 -14.72 7.11 8.41
C HIS A 42 -13.61 6.22 7.83
N GLY A 43 -12.37 6.72 7.83
CA GLY A 43 -11.22 6.06 7.17
C GLY A 43 -10.96 4.62 7.60
N GLU A 44 -11.14 4.28 8.89
CA GLU A 44 -10.96 2.90 9.38
C GLU A 44 -12.01 1.93 8.84
N ARG A 45 -13.27 2.37 8.74
CA ARG A 45 -14.36 1.53 8.22
C ARG A 45 -14.16 1.24 6.74
N ASN A 46 -13.75 2.24 5.96
CA ASN A 46 -13.48 2.03 4.53
C ASN A 46 -12.33 1.07 4.29
N LYS A 47 -11.26 1.17 5.08
CA LYS A 47 -10.15 0.23 4.99
C LYS A 47 -10.63 -1.20 5.21
N ALA A 48 -11.46 -1.43 6.23
CA ALA A 48 -12.02 -2.75 6.51
C ALA A 48 -12.89 -3.28 5.37
N GLU A 49 -13.70 -2.44 4.72
CA GLU A 49 -14.51 -2.83 3.56
C GLU A 49 -13.64 -3.15 2.33
N VAL A 50 -12.59 -2.36 2.07
CA VAL A 50 -11.63 -2.63 0.99
C VAL A 50 -10.88 -3.94 1.24
N ASP A 51 -10.45 -4.18 2.48
CA ASP A 51 -9.78 -5.42 2.88
C ASP A 51 -10.73 -6.63 2.77
N LYS A 52 -12.02 -6.45 3.10
CA LYS A 52 -13.05 -7.48 2.93
C LYS A 52 -13.24 -7.82 1.45
N TYR A 53 -13.44 -6.81 0.60
CA TYR A 53 -13.56 -7.01 -0.84
C TYR A 53 -12.32 -7.67 -1.45
N GLY A 54 -11.11 -7.24 -1.06
CA GLY A 54 -9.87 -7.86 -1.52
C GLY A 54 -9.73 -9.34 -1.13
N LYS A 55 -10.35 -9.77 -0.03
CA LYS A 55 -10.37 -11.20 0.36
C LYS A 55 -11.27 -12.04 -0.53
N GLU A 56 -12.28 -11.45 -1.16
CA GLU A 56 -13.20 -12.12 -2.10
C GLU A 56 -12.52 -12.54 -3.41
N ALA A 57 -11.36 -11.95 -3.75
CA ALA A 57 -10.57 -12.38 -4.91
C ALA A 57 -10.14 -13.84 -4.80
N TYR A 58 -10.45 -14.67 -5.80
CA TYR A 58 -10.09 -16.09 -5.80
C TYR A 58 -8.59 -16.30 -6.03
N GLU A 59 -8.00 -15.48 -6.90
CA GLU A 59 -6.62 -15.56 -7.33
C GLU A 59 -5.75 -14.65 -6.46
N LYS A 60 -4.79 -15.24 -5.75
CA LYS A 60 -3.90 -14.50 -4.84
C LYS A 60 -2.55 -14.16 -5.44
N THR A 61 -2.21 -14.77 -6.56
CA THR A 61 -0.96 -14.51 -7.28
C THR A 61 -1.21 -14.17 -8.74
N ILE A 62 -0.23 -13.51 -9.35
CA ILE A 62 -0.25 -13.18 -10.77
C ILE A 62 -0.36 -14.45 -11.62
N THR A 63 0.32 -15.53 -11.24
CA THR A 63 0.29 -16.80 -11.96
C THR A 63 -1.11 -17.42 -11.96
N ASP A 64 -1.79 -17.39 -10.80
CA ASP A 64 -3.17 -17.91 -10.67
C ASP A 64 -4.13 -17.11 -11.55
N ALA A 65 -4.03 -15.77 -11.53
CA ALA A 65 -4.85 -14.88 -12.33
C ALA A 65 -4.72 -15.12 -13.84
N ILE A 66 -3.50 -15.37 -14.32
CA ILE A 66 -3.25 -15.60 -15.75
C ILE A 66 -3.62 -17.02 -16.17
N SER A 67 -3.66 -17.99 -15.24
CA SER A 67 -4.04 -19.38 -15.56
C SER A 67 -5.47 -19.52 -16.09
N MET A 68 -6.35 -18.56 -15.75
CA MET A 68 -7.75 -18.52 -16.20
C MET A 68 -7.94 -17.99 -17.62
N LEU A 69 -6.90 -17.43 -18.23
CA LEU A 69 -6.92 -16.91 -19.60
C LEU A 69 -6.40 -17.92 -20.64
N LYS A 70 -6.06 -19.15 -20.22
CA LYS A 70 -5.54 -20.22 -21.08
C LYS A 70 -6.62 -21.19 -21.53
#